data_AF-A0A857C4U4-F1
#
_entry.id   AF-A0A857C4U4-F1
#
_cell.length_a   1.000
_cell.length_b   1.000
_cell.length_c   1.000
_cell.angle_alpha   90.00
_cell.angle_beta   90.00
_cell.angle_gamma   90.00
#
_symmetry.space_group_name_H-M   'P 1'
#
loop_
_entity.id
_entity.type
_entity.pdbx_description
1 polymer ?
#
loop_
_entity_poly.entity_id
_entity_poly.type
_entity_poly.pdbx_seq_one_letter_code
_entity_poly.pdbx_strand_id
1 'polypeptide(L)' 'MKTVCLFLASAAFAYLYYERFWRWRDCIEASASSCRTEDGSNLTSGGQLWGIIAAVFLLLALRSLVKARKH' A
#
# COMPACT_ATOMS: atom_id res chain seq x y z
N MET A 1 -20.99 -3.88 -6.45
CA MET A 1 -19.86 -4.84 -6.37
C MET A 1 -18.52 -4.22 -6.76
N LYS A 2 -18.36 -3.63 -7.96
CA LYS A 2 -17.08 -3.04 -8.43
C LYS A 2 -16.39 -2.06 -7.44
N THR A 3 -17.13 -1.11 -6.87
CA THR A 3 -16.57 -0.14 -5.91
C THR A 3 -16.04 -0.82 -4.63
N VAL A 4 -16.73 -1.85 -4.14
CA VAL A 4 -16.28 -2.62 -2.98
C VAL A 4 -14.98 -3.36 -3.28
N CYS A 5 -14.86 -4.01 -4.45
CA CYS A 5 -13.62 -4.65 -4.89
C CYS A 5 -12.44 -3.67 -4.94
N LEU A 6 -12.66 -2.42 -5.41
CA LEU A 6 -11.61 -1.40 -5.45
C LEU A 6 -11.16 -0.98 -4.04
N PHE A 7 -12.09 -0.83 -3.10
CA PHE A 7 -11.75 -0.56 -1.70
C PHE A 7 -11.00 -1.73 -1.05
N LEU A 8 -11.43 -2.97 -1.29
CA LEU A 8 -10.74 -4.16 -0.78
C LEU A 8 -9.32 -4.29 -1.35
N ALA A 9 -9.14 -4.05 -2.65
CA ALA A 9 -7.82 -4.01 -3.27
C ALA A 9 -6.94 -2.92 -2.65
N SER A 10 -7.47 -1.71 -2.48
CA SER A 10 -6.76 -0.62 -1.80
C SER A 10 -6.32 -1.01 -0.39
N ALA A 11 -7.22 -1.60 0.41
CA ALA A 11 -6.91 -2.06 1.77
C ALA A 11 -5.83 -3.15 1.79
N ALA A 12 -5.90 -4.13 0.88
CA ALA A 12 -4.89 -5.19 0.77
C ALA A 12 -3.50 -4.64 0.43
N PHE A 13 -3.41 -3.70 -0.51
CA PHE A 13 -2.13 -3.07 -0.87
C PHE A 13 -1.63 -2.11 0.22
N ALA A 14 -2.53 -1.43 0.95
CA ALA A 14 -2.16 -0.61 2.10
C ALA A 14 -1.58 -1.47 3.24
N TYR A 15 -2.12 -2.67 3.45
CA TYR A 15 -1.55 -3.65 4.38
C TYR A 15 -0.15 -4.10 3.95
N LEU A 16 0.05 -4.43 2.67
CA LEU A 16 1.38 -4.77 2.15
C LEU A 16 2.38 -3.61 2.29
N TYR A 17 1.94 -2.39 2.02
CA TYR A 17 2.75 -1.18 2.25
C TYR A 17 3.16 -1.04 3.71
N TYR A 18 2.24 -1.29 4.64
CA TYR A 18 2.54 -1.23 6.08
C TYR A 18 3.57 -2.28 6.49
N GLU A 19 3.34 -3.54 6.11
CA GLU A 19 4.15 -4.70 6.49
C GLU A 19 5.52 -4.73 5.81
N ARG A 20 5.66 -4.15 4.61
CA ARG A 20 6.90 -4.22 3.82
C ARG A 20 7.69 -2.91 3.81
N PHE A 21 7.10 -1.79 4.21
CA PHE A 21 7.76 -0.50 4.18
C PHE A 21 7.47 0.36 5.40
N TRP A 22 6.22 0.79 5.63
CA TRP A 22 5.94 1.89 6.57
C TRP A 22 6.40 1.59 7.99
N ARG A 23 6.11 0.39 8.51
CA ARG A 23 6.53 -0.04 9.85
C ARG A 23 8.06 -0.06 10.02
N TRP A 24 8.79 -0.26 8.93
CA TRP A 24 10.24 -0.44 8.90
C TRP A 24 10.98 0.73 8.25
N ARG A 25 10.29 1.83 7.95
CA ARG A 25 10.81 2.94 7.16
C ARG A 25 12.11 3.48 7.75
N ASP A 26 12.13 3.70 9.05
CA ASP A 26 13.28 4.28 9.73
C ASP A 26 14.49 3.32 9.70
N CYS A 27 14.25 2.00 9.79
CA CYS A 27 15.30 0.98 9.61
C CYS A 27 15.84 0.95 8.17
N ILE A 28 14.95 0.99 7.18
CA ILE A 28 15.29 1.00 5.75
C ILE A 28 16.14 2.24 5.42
N GLU A 29 15.79 3.39 5.99
CA GLU A 29 16.52 4.65 5.81
C GLU A 29 17.91 4.59 6.45
N ALA A 30 18.00 4.10 7.70
CA ALA A 30 19.27 3.96 8.42
C ALA A 30 20.25 2.98 7.75
N SER A 31 19.73 1.96 7.07
CA SER A 31 20.51 0.89 6.44
C SER A 31 20.60 1.02 4.91
N ALA A 32 20.60 2.28 4.43
CA ALA A 32 20.83 2.63 3.03
C ALA A 32 19.96 1.84 2.03
N SER A 33 18.64 1.82 2.26
CA SER A 33 17.59 1.25 1.36
C SER A 33 17.19 -0.21 1.63
N SER A 34 17.65 -0.84 2.71
CA SER A 34 17.20 -2.18 3.11
C SER A 34 17.11 -2.36 4.62
N CYS A 35 16.31 -3.30 5.11
CA CYS A 35 16.20 -3.64 6.53
C CYS A 35 16.05 -5.16 6.67
N ARG A 36 16.79 -5.76 7.61
CA ARG A 36 16.66 -7.17 7.95
C ARG A 36 15.78 -7.33 9.17
N THR A 37 14.74 -8.14 9.03
CA THR A 37 13.86 -8.53 10.14
C THR A 37 14.46 -9.70 10.92
N GLU A 38 13.92 -10.00 12.10
CA GLU A 38 14.41 -11.08 12.98
C GLU A 38 14.30 -12.47 12.32
N ASP A 39 13.30 -12.68 11.46
CA ASP A 39 13.12 -13.90 10.65
C ASP A 39 14.06 -13.94 9.42
N GLY A 40 14.96 -12.96 9.26
CA GLY A 40 15.95 -12.89 8.19
C GLY A 40 15.42 -12.31 6.87
N SER A 41 14.14 -11.94 6.79
CA SER A 41 13.56 -11.32 5.60
C SER A 41 14.24 -9.98 5.28
N ASN A 42 14.44 -9.69 3.99
CA ASN A 42 15.01 -8.42 3.53
C ASN A 42 13.91 -7.49 3.02
N LEU A 43 13.62 -6.44 3.78
CA LEU A 43 12.71 -5.37 3.38
C LEU A 43 13.50 -4.27 2.68
N THR A 44 12.93 -3.61 1.69
CA THR A 44 13.62 -2.59 0.90
C THR A 44 12.76 -1.37 0.70
N SER A 45 13.37 -0.26 0.29
CA SER A 45 12.64 0.95 -0.13
C SER A 45 11.62 0.68 -1.26
N GLY A 46 11.80 -0.40 -2.03
CA GLY A 46 10.85 -0.86 -3.04
C GLY A 46 9.46 -1.20 -2.48
N GLY A 47 9.34 -1.47 -1.18
CA GLY A 47 8.05 -1.64 -0.52
C GLY A 47 7.12 -0.42 -0.61
N GLN A 48 7.65 0.78 -0.92
CA GLN A 48 6.86 1.98 -1.21
C GLN A 48 5.88 1.78 -2.37
N LEU A 49 6.22 0.92 -3.34
CA LEU A 49 5.39 0.65 -4.52
C LEU A 49 3.98 0.17 -4.12
N TRP A 50 3.87 -0.63 -3.06
CA TRP A 50 2.57 -1.08 -2.57
C TRP A 50 1.67 0.08 -2.12
N GLY A 51 2.25 1.13 -1.54
CA GLY A 51 1.51 2.33 -1.13
C GLY A 51 0.99 3.11 -2.33
N ILE A 52 1.79 3.22 -3.39
CA ILE A 52 1.38 3.84 -4.66
C ILE A 52 0.20 3.07 -5.26
N ILE A 53 0.29 1.74 -5.33
CA ILE A 53 -0.79 0.89 -5.85
C ILE A 53 -2.06 1.04 -5.00
N ALA A 54 -1.93 1.05 -3.67
CA ALA A 54 -3.04 1.25 -2.75
C ALA A 54 -3.75 2.59 -2.99
N ALA A 55 -3.00 3.67 -3.20
CA ALA A 55 -3.52 5.00 -3.49
C ALA A 55 -4.26 5.04 -4.83
N VAL A 56 -3.74 4.40 -5.88
CA VAL A 56 -4.42 4.30 -7.19
C VAL A 56 -5.78 3.62 -7.04
N PHE A 57 -5.85 2.48 -6.35
CA PHE A 57 -7.12 1.79 -6.11
C PHE A 57 -8.11 2.64 -5.29
N LEU A 58 -7.62 3.37 -4.28
CA LEU A 58 -8.46 4.29 -3.50
C LEU A 58 -9.05 5.39 -4.38
N LEU A 59 -8.23 6.04 -5.20
CA LEU A 59 -8.69 7.09 -6.11
C LEU A 59 -9.73 6.57 -7.11
N LEU A 60 -9.54 5.37 -7.64
CA LEU A 60 -10.52 4.72 -8.52
C LEU A 60 -11.82 4.39 -7.77
N ALA A 61 -11.74 3.91 -6.52
CA ALA A 61 -12.90 3.62 -5.68
C ALA A 61 -13.71 4.89 -5.40
N LEU A 62 -13.03 5.98 -5.02
CA LEU A 62 -13.64 7.29 -4.77
C LEU A 62 -14.29 7.85 -6.04
N ARG A 63 -13.61 7.79 -7.19
CA ARG A 63 -14.17 8.21 -8.48
C ARG A 63 -15.43 7.39 -8.84
N SER A 64 -15.39 6.08 -8.63
CA SER A 64 -16.54 5.18 -8.86
C SER A 64 -17.72 5.52 -7.95
N LEU A 65 -17.45 5.79 -6.67
CA LEU A 65 -18.48 6.17 -5.69
C LEU A 65 -19.11 7.53 -6.02
N VAL A 66 -18.31 8.53 -6.37
CA VAL A 66 -18.81 9.86 -6.79
C VAL A 66 -19.67 9.73 -8.03
N LYS A 67 -19.27 8.92 -9.02
CA LYS A 67 -20.08 8.68 -10.22
C LYS A 67 -21.40 8.00 -9.88
N ALA A 68 -21.39 6.99 -9.00
CA ALA A 68 -22.60 6.29 -8.58
C ALA A 68 -23.58 7.18 -7.80
N ARG A 69 -23.11 8.22 -7.10
CA ARG A 69 -23.97 9.17 -6.36
C ARG A 69 -24.62 10.24 -7.25
N LYS A 70 -24.12 10.45 -8.47
CA LYS A 70 -24.64 11.46 -9.42
C LYS A 70 -25.73 10.91 -10.35
N HIS A 71 -25.99 9.60 -10.29
CA HIS A 71 -27.05 8.91 -11.01
C HIS A 71 -28.11 8.47 -10.01
#